data_AF-B3GXU7-F1
#
_entry.id   AF-B3GXU7-F1
#
_cell.length_a   1.000
_cell.length_b   1.000
_cell.length_c   1.000
_cell.angle_alpha   90.00
_cell.angle_beta   90.00
_cell.angle_gamma   90.00
#
_symmetry.space_group_name_H-M   'P 1'
#
loop_
_entity.id
_entity.type
_entity.pdbx_description
1 polymer ?
#
loop_
_entity_poly.entity_id
_entity_poly.type
_entity_poly.pdbx_seq_one_letter_code
_entity_poly.pdbx_strand_id
1 'polypeptide(L)'
;MTTPMIDLQIACENSENLPSLEQLTLWVQTALAYEAQTEDFPETEMTIRIVDEAESHELNLTYRGKDKPTNVLSFPFEVPEGIELPLLGDLVICRQVVEKEVEEQQISLESHCDEIHHTHQKNITKTDFYRLLAAAHYKTTPTDLRRLFDGENQILFPYSENGQLIGGIWAINEGGLDNELSQAIWRGERRPQGNLVAQYLCYQGNLPEAPQLYSIRISRIAVEPHFQNQGIGKRLISDFILQISKQKQPLVDFISVSFGQTEALTYFWQQCGFELVQITPNKEASSGYYSAMMLYPLTEKGKQFVKKAQMQFSRNQALLPHIQNGNQKMTKYLKLDKTDWHDLYGFAYAQRSFQVSYASLKRLYWQYPEQFSAMKGIFEREEPLPNNKKQWLNHYRTLVQKILQENDG
;
A
#
# COMPACT_ATOMS: atom_id res chain seq x y z
N MET A 1 21.97 12.44 -21.92
CA MET A 1 21.69 12.91 -20.56
C MET A 1 20.93 14.21 -20.68
N THR A 2 19.61 14.12 -20.59
CA THR A 2 18.75 15.29 -20.48
C THR A 2 18.88 15.85 -19.07
N THR A 3 18.93 17.18 -18.92
CA THR A 3 18.96 17.84 -17.60
C THR A 3 17.63 18.59 -17.44
N PRO A 4 16.87 18.40 -16.34
CA PRO A 4 15.64 19.13 -16.14
C PRO A 4 15.94 20.59 -15.87
N MET A 5 15.14 21.48 -16.45
CA MET A 5 15.22 22.90 -16.16
C MET A 5 14.44 23.18 -14.87
N ILE A 6 15.15 23.57 -13.81
CA ILE A 6 14.53 23.95 -12.53
C ILE A 6 14.59 25.45 -12.38
N ASP A 7 13.41 26.08 -12.24
CA ASP A 7 13.30 27.44 -11.73
C ASP A 7 13.19 27.40 -10.20
N LEU A 8 14.28 27.78 -9.51
CA LEU A 8 14.31 27.85 -8.05
C LEU A 8 13.94 29.27 -7.58
N GLN A 9 12.83 29.36 -6.85
CA GLN A 9 12.35 30.60 -6.27
C GLN A 9 12.47 30.55 -4.74
N ILE A 10 13.28 31.43 -4.16
CA ILE A 10 13.41 31.54 -2.70
C ILE A 10 12.60 32.74 -2.23
N ALA A 11 11.51 32.46 -1.51
CA ALA A 11 10.59 33.43 -0.93
C ALA A 11 10.53 33.23 0.59
N CYS A 12 11.71 33.23 1.21
CA CYS A 12 11.89 33.13 2.66
C CYS A 12 12.60 34.37 3.19
N GLU A 13 12.24 34.83 4.38
CA GLU A 13 12.95 35.90 5.10
C GLU A 13 14.37 35.47 5.50
N ASN A 14 14.58 34.18 5.78
CA ASN A 14 15.88 33.59 6.06
C ASN A 14 16.23 32.52 5.02
N SER A 15 17.41 32.64 4.39
CA SER A 15 17.91 31.71 3.36
C SER A 15 19.10 30.84 3.79
N GLU A 16 19.49 30.84 5.07
CA GLU A 16 20.61 30.01 5.56
C GLU A 16 20.27 28.51 5.49
N ASN A 17 21.24 27.64 5.13
CA ASN A 17 21.09 26.17 5.09
C ASN A 17 20.00 25.61 4.14
N LEU A 18 19.51 26.39 3.18
CA LEU A 18 18.64 25.88 2.12
C LEU A 18 19.42 25.00 1.11
N PRO A 19 18.78 23.99 0.50
CA PRO A 19 19.42 23.17 -0.52
C PRO A 19 19.79 24.02 -1.75
N SER A 20 20.96 23.76 -2.33
CA SER A 20 21.41 24.48 -3.53
C SER A 20 20.63 24.05 -4.77
N LEU A 21 20.60 24.91 -5.79
CA LEU A 21 20.00 24.57 -7.10
C LEU A 21 20.62 23.29 -7.67
N GLU A 22 21.93 23.10 -7.55
CA GLU A 22 22.61 21.87 -8.01
C GLU A 22 22.08 20.61 -7.29
N GLN A 23 21.85 20.71 -5.98
CA GLN A 23 21.29 19.61 -5.20
C GLN A 23 19.85 19.31 -5.62
N LEU A 24 19.04 20.33 -5.82
CA LEU A 24 17.66 20.19 -6.28
C LEU A 24 17.60 19.62 -7.70
N THR A 25 18.44 20.11 -8.62
CA THR A 25 18.56 19.61 -10.00
C THR A 25 18.95 18.15 -10.01
N LEU A 26 19.91 17.76 -9.17
CA LEU A 26 20.29 16.37 -9.03
C LEU A 26 19.12 15.51 -8.51
N TRP A 27 18.36 15.97 -7.52
CA TRP A 27 17.23 15.22 -6.97
C TRP A 27 16.12 15.01 -8.01
N VAL A 28 15.76 16.07 -8.73
CA VAL A 28 14.74 16.01 -9.79
C VAL A 28 15.20 15.18 -10.97
N GLN A 29 16.44 15.36 -11.43
CA GLN A 29 17.03 14.56 -12.51
C GLN A 29 17.03 13.07 -12.15
N THR A 30 17.40 12.75 -10.91
CA THR A 30 17.38 11.37 -10.41
C THR A 30 15.96 10.81 -10.43
N ALA A 31 14.96 11.59 -10.01
CA ALA A 31 13.56 11.18 -10.04
C ALA A 31 13.03 10.97 -11.47
N LEU A 32 13.39 11.85 -12.41
CA LEU A 32 12.92 11.80 -13.82
C LEU A 32 13.58 10.70 -14.63
N ALA A 33 14.90 10.53 -14.53
CA ALA A 33 15.61 9.43 -15.18
C ALA A 33 15.07 8.09 -14.69
N TYR A 34 14.74 8.04 -13.41
CA TYR A 34 14.11 6.88 -12.79
C TYR A 34 12.68 6.64 -13.32
N GLU A 35 11.84 7.67 -13.49
CA GLU A 35 10.49 7.54 -14.07
C GLU A 35 10.51 7.10 -15.54
N ALA A 36 11.40 7.68 -16.34
CA ALA A 36 11.54 7.35 -17.75
C ALA A 36 12.25 6.00 -18.01
N GLN A 37 12.86 5.40 -16.98
CA GLN A 37 13.70 4.19 -17.09
C GLN A 37 14.90 4.37 -18.04
N THR A 38 15.33 5.61 -18.28
CA THR A 38 16.45 5.98 -19.15
C THR A 38 17.06 7.31 -18.68
N GLU A 39 18.35 7.52 -18.94
CA GLU A 39 19.01 8.82 -18.75
C GLU A 39 18.58 9.86 -19.81
N ASP A 40 17.74 9.45 -20.75
CA ASP A 40 17.22 10.22 -21.87
C ASP A 40 15.69 10.37 -21.73
N PHE A 41 15.28 11.17 -20.75
CA PHE A 41 13.88 11.56 -20.51
C PHE A 41 13.55 12.81 -21.33
N PRO A 42 12.26 13.05 -21.67
CA PRO A 42 11.88 14.27 -22.38
C PRO A 42 12.37 15.52 -21.64
N GLU A 43 12.68 16.59 -22.37
CA GLU A 43 12.95 17.88 -21.73
C GLU A 43 11.84 18.16 -20.72
N THR A 44 12.21 18.62 -19.53
CA THR A 44 11.29 18.76 -18.42
C THR A 44 11.62 20.05 -17.68
N GLU A 45 10.60 20.85 -17.42
CA GLU A 45 10.67 22.11 -16.70
C GLU A 45 9.76 22.07 -15.48
N MET A 46 10.27 22.50 -14.32
CA MET A 46 9.51 22.61 -13.09
C MET A 46 9.97 23.78 -12.22
N THR A 47 9.05 24.33 -11.43
CA THR A 47 9.37 25.36 -10.44
C THR A 47 9.51 24.73 -9.06
N ILE A 48 10.59 25.03 -8.34
CA ILE A 48 10.70 24.72 -6.91
C ILE A 48 10.71 26.04 -6.16
N ARG A 49 9.70 26.27 -5.32
CA ARG A 49 9.55 27.48 -4.52
C ARG A 49 9.70 27.16 -3.04
N ILE A 50 10.65 27.81 -2.37
CA ILE A 50 10.83 27.69 -0.92
C ILE A 50 10.16 28.91 -0.28
N VAL A 51 9.24 28.68 0.67
CA VAL A 51 8.39 29.71 1.26
C VAL A 51 8.40 29.65 2.79
N ASP A 52 7.96 30.74 3.42
CA ASP A 52 7.73 30.79 4.86
C ASP A 52 6.35 30.24 5.28
N GLU A 53 6.12 30.09 6.59
CA GLU A 53 4.87 29.52 7.13
C GLU A 53 3.63 30.31 6.69
N ALA A 54 3.72 31.64 6.58
CA ALA A 54 2.58 32.48 6.20
C ALA A 54 2.07 32.15 4.80
N GLU A 55 2.97 32.09 3.82
CA GLU A 55 2.63 31.75 2.42
C GLU A 55 2.23 30.27 2.30
N SER A 56 2.89 29.35 3.02
CA SER A 56 2.47 27.94 3.07
C SER A 56 1.07 27.75 3.65
N HIS A 57 0.75 28.48 4.74
CA HIS A 57 -0.57 28.45 5.37
C HIS A 57 -1.66 28.93 4.40
N GLU A 58 -1.45 30.07 3.75
CA GLU A 58 -2.39 30.64 2.78
C GLU A 58 -2.64 29.67 1.61
N LEU A 59 -1.58 29.09 1.04
CA LEU A 59 -1.69 28.12 -0.04
C LEU A 59 -2.39 26.84 0.40
N ASN A 60 -2.10 26.33 1.60
CA ASN A 60 -2.72 25.10 2.12
C ASN A 60 -4.21 25.32 2.44
N LEU A 61 -4.58 26.51 2.93
CA LEU A 61 -5.96 26.89 3.13
C LEU A 61 -6.70 27.01 1.79
N THR A 62 -6.11 27.73 0.83
CA THR A 62 -6.72 28.02 -0.47
C THR A 62 -6.93 26.75 -1.31
N TYR A 63 -5.93 25.88 -1.39
CA TYR A 63 -5.95 24.74 -2.32
C TYR A 63 -6.31 23.40 -1.67
N ARG A 64 -6.16 23.25 -0.34
CA ARG A 64 -6.49 22.02 0.39
C ARG A 64 -7.55 22.21 1.47
N GLY A 65 -8.01 23.43 1.73
CA GLY A 65 -9.00 23.74 2.78
C GLY A 65 -8.45 23.52 4.20
N LYS A 66 -7.13 23.52 4.39
CA LYS A 66 -6.48 23.24 5.67
C LYS A 66 -5.92 24.53 6.28
N ASP A 67 -6.48 24.95 7.40
CA ASP A 67 -6.10 26.15 8.15
C ASP A 67 -4.83 25.95 9.01
N LYS A 68 -3.72 25.60 8.37
CA LYS A 68 -2.38 25.47 8.97
C LYS A 68 -1.28 25.46 7.90
N PRO A 69 -0.04 25.89 8.18
CA PRO A 69 1.06 25.67 7.24
C PRO A 69 1.34 24.16 7.07
N THR A 70 1.95 23.79 5.96
CA THR A 70 2.40 22.41 5.69
C THR A 70 3.80 22.43 5.13
N ASN A 71 4.54 21.35 5.34
CA ASN A 71 5.89 21.17 4.82
C ASN A 71 5.99 21.28 3.29
N VAL A 72 5.11 20.63 2.51
CA VAL A 72 5.16 20.64 1.03
C VAL A 72 3.77 20.67 0.37
N LEU A 73 3.65 21.50 -0.67
CA LEU A 73 2.52 21.56 -1.62
C LEU A 73 3.02 21.31 -3.05
N SER A 74 2.18 20.69 -3.87
CA SER A 74 2.50 20.35 -5.26
C SER A 74 1.33 20.76 -6.16
N PHE A 75 1.61 21.52 -7.21
CA PHE A 75 0.64 22.03 -8.17
C PHE A 75 1.00 21.48 -9.55
N PRO A 76 0.35 20.38 -9.99
CA PRO A 76 0.64 19.82 -11.31
C PRO A 76 0.19 20.79 -12.39
N PHE A 77 0.98 20.91 -13.46
CA PHE A 77 0.54 21.64 -14.65
C PHE A 77 -0.36 20.71 -15.49
N GLU A 78 -1.63 21.10 -15.65
CA GLU A 78 -2.55 20.36 -16.54
C GLU A 78 -2.36 20.83 -17.97
N VAL A 79 -1.83 19.95 -18.82
CA VAL A 79 -1.58 20.26 -20.23
C VAL A 79 -2.91 20.29 -21.00
N PRO A 80 -3.24 21.38 -21.73
CA PRO A 80 -4.44 21.43 -22.56
C PRO A 80 -4.44 20.35 -23.65
N GLU A 81 -5.61 19.80 -23.98
CA GLU A 81 -5.74 18.75 -25.01
C GLU A 81 -5.14 19.20 -26.35
N GLY A 82 -4.14 18.46 -26.84
CA GLY A 82 -3.53 18.65 -28.17
C GLY A 82 -2.16 19.33 -28.20
N ILE A 83 -1.55 19.64 -27.05
CA ILE A 83 -0.20 20.20 -26.96
C ILE A 83 0.66 19.29 -26.09
N GLU A 84 1.85 18.89 -26.52
CA GLU A 84 2.86 18.28 -25.63
C GLU A 84 3.76 19.40 -25.10
N LEU A 85 3.62 19.75 -23.81
CA LEU A 85 4.50 20.69 -23.14
C LEU A 85 5.32 19.97 -22.07
N PRO A 86 6.62 20.25 -21.95
CA PRO A 86 7.53 19.62 -20.99
C PRO A 86 7.36 20.11 -19.53
N LEU A 87 6.16 20.51 -19.09
CA LEU A 87 5.97 21.18 -17.79
C LEU A 87 5.42 20.22 -16.73
N LEU A 88 6.15 19.98 -15.64
CA LEU A 88 5.65 19.17 -14.49
C LEU A 88 4.78 19.97 -13.51
N GLY A 89 4.98 21.29 -13.46
CA GLY A 89 4.30 22.20 -12.53
C GLY A 89 5.18 22.64 -11.35
N ASP A 90 4.53 23.07 -10.27
CA ASP A 90 5.20 23.77 -9.16
C ASP A 90 5.26 22.91 -7.89
N LEU A 91 6.39 22.97 -7.21
CA LEU A 91 6.62 22.38 -5.89
C LEU A 91 6.89 23.50 -4.89
N VAL A 92 6.04 23.65 -3.87
CA VAL A 92 6.20 24.65 -2.82
C VAL A 92 6.62 23.99 -1.51
N ILE A 93 7.74 24.39 -0.92
CA ILE A 93 8.33 23.81 0.28
C ILE A 93 8.38 24.86 1.38
N CYS A 94 7.76 24.57 2.54
CA CYS A 94 7.83 25.43 3.72
C CYS A 94 9.02 25.05 4.59
N ARG A 95 9.99 25.96 4.67
CA ARG A 95 11.25 25.73 5.40
C ARG A 95 11.02 25.43 6.88
N GLN A 96 10.29 26.28 7.59
CA GLN A 96 10.16 26.23 9.05
C GLN A 96 9.40 25.00 9.50
N VAL A 97 8.38 24.58 8.76
CA VAL A 97 7.64 23.35 9.07
C VAL A 97 8.54 22.14 8.88
N VAL A 98 9.35 22.11 7.82
CA VAL A 98 10.34 21.04 7.60
C VAL A 98 11.39 21.03 8.73
N GLU A 99 11.92 22.19 9.12
CA GLU A 99 12.91 22.31 10.20
C GLU A 99 12.35 21.88 11.56
N LYS A 100 11.14 22.35 11.90
CA LYS A 100 10.44 21.99 13.13
C LYS A 100 10.10 20.50 13.19
N GLU A 101 9.66 19.91 12.08
CA GLU A 101 9.43 18.47 11.98
C GLU A 101 10.72 17.67 12.20
N VAL A 102 11.87 18.18 11.74
CA VAL A 102 13.18 17.56 11.99
C VAL A 102 13.56 17.62 13.47
N GLU A 103 13.33 18.76 14.14
CA GLU A 103 13.63 18.95 15.57
C GLU A 103 12.71 18.11 16.48
N GLU A 104 11.39 18.12 16.25
CA GLU A 104 10.41 17.35 17.04
C GLU A 104 10.65 15.83 16.93
N GLN A 105 11.13 15.37 15.77
CA GLN A 105 11.40 13.96 15.53
C GLN A 105 12.73 13.48 16.14
N GLN A 106 13.71 14.37 16.37
CA GLN A 106 14.92 14.03 17.13
C GLN A 106 14.59 13.66 18.59
N ILE A 107 13.62 14.35 19.20
CA ILE A 107 13.17 14.08 20.59
C ILE A 107 12.38 12.75 20.66
N SER A 108 11.57 12.45 19.64
CA SER A 108 10.84 11.17 19.56
C SER A 108 11.76 9.97 19.30
N LEU A 109 12.91 10.19 18.66
CA LEU A 109 13.90 9.15 18.36
C LEU A 109 14.68 8.73 19.62
N GLU A 110 15.06 9.66 20.49
CA GLU A 110 15.75 9.34 21.76
C GLU A 110 14.85 8.54 22.72
N SER A 111 13.55 8.87 22.80
CA SER A 111 12.64 8.17 23.72
C SER A 111 12.20 6.77 23.27
N HIS A 112 12.50 6.34 22.03
CA HIS A 112 12.05 5.06 21.47
C HIS A 112 13.18 4.07 21.13
N CYS A 113 14.45 4.49 21.29
CA CYS A 113 15.64 3.71 20.91
C CYS A 113 16.46 3.17 22.09
N ASP A 114 15.96 3.20 23.33
CA ASP A 114 16.81 2.90 24.49
C ASP A 114 17.07 1.42 24.80
N GLU A 115 16.47 0.45 24.11
CA GLU A 115 16.80 -0.97 24.40
C GLU A 115 16.85 -1.84 23.14
N ILE A 116 18.02 -1.83 22.45
CA ILE A 116 18.88 -3.01 22.22
C ILE A 116 20.06 -2.64 21.29
N HIS A 117 21.26 -2.92 21.80
CA HIS A 117 22.61 -2.82 21.21
C HIS A 117 23.31 -1.44 21.21
N HIS A 118 24.00 -1.19 22.33
CA HIS A 118 25.26 -0.46 22.39
C HIS A 118 26.21 -0.87 21.25
N THR A 119 26.32 -0.06 20.20
CA THR A 119 27.60 0.22 19.53
C THR A 119 27.46 1.50 18.70
N HIS A 120 28.08 2.59 19.16
CA HIS A 120 28.37 3.84 18.41
C HIS A 120 27.43 4.16 17.22
N GLN A 121 26.16 4.46 17.48
CA GLN A 121 25.28 5.00 16.44
C GLN A 121 25.60 6.49 16.24
N LYS A 122 26.23 6.80 15.10
CA LYS A 122 26.06 8.11 14.46
C LYS A 122 24.55 8.35 14.34
N ASN A 123 24.05 9.56 14.64
CA ASN A 123 22.66 9.94 14.42
C ASN A 123 22.27 9.68 12.95
N ILE A 124 21.61 8.56 12.68
CA ILE A 124 21.15 8.20 11.33
C ILE A 124 19.96 9.10 11.03
N THR A 125 20.11 10.00 10.06
CA THR A 125 19.05 10.94 9.70
C THR A 125 17.98 10.24 8.85
N LYS A 126 16.75 10.76 8.82
CA LYS A 126 15.72 10.32 7.85
C LYS A 126 16.22 10.39 6.41
N THR A 127 17.12 11.33 6.13
CA THR A 127 17.79 11.49 4.83
C THR A 127 18.68 10.31 4.48
N ASP A 128 19.47 9.80 5.43
CA ASP A 128 20.32 8.61 5.20
C ASP A 128 19.46 7.37 4.97
N PHE A 129 18.38 7.23 5.74
CA PHE A 129 17.43 6.14 5.57
C PHE A 129 16.70 6.20 4.23
N TYR A 130 16.31 7.41 3.80
CA TYR A 130 15.72 7.63 2.49
C TYR A 130 16.69 7.28 1.35
N ARG A 131 17.96 7.70 1.45
CA ARG A 131 18.99 7.37 0.44
C ARG A 131 19.11 5.86 0.25
N LEU A 132 19.15 5.10 1.34
CA LEU A 132 19.16 3.64 1.30
C LEU A 132 17.90 3.09 0.60
N LEU A 133 16.71 3.57 0.97
CA LEU A 133 15.45 3.12 0.37
C LEU A 133 15.40 3.44 -1.13
N ALA A 134 15.88 4.61 -1.54
CA ALA A 134 15.95 5.03 -2.94
C ALA A 134 16.98 4.24 -3.74
N ALA A 135 18.15 3.96 -3.17
CA ALA A 135 19.21 3.19 -3.82
C ALA A 135 18.83 1.70 -4.01
N ALA A 136 18.07 1.12 -3.08
CA ALA A 136 17.69 -0.28 -3.12
C ALA A 136 16.37 -0.56 -3.86
N HIS A 137 15.53 0.47 -4.10
CA HIS A 137 14.29 0.33 -4.83
C HIS A 137 14.35 1.09 -6.15
N TYR A 138 14.27 0.33 -7.23
CA TYR A 138 13.94 0.77 -8.58
C TYR A 138 12.50 1.34 -8.65
N LYS A 139 11.98 2.04 -7.62
CA LYS A 139 10.76 2.87 -7.64
C LYS A 139 10.53 3.63 -6.34
N THR A 140 11.26 4.74 -6.17
CA THR A 140 10.90 5.77 -5.19
C THR A 140 10.29 6.95 -5.93
N THR A 141 8.99 7.20 -5.69
CA THR A 141 8.30 8.36 -6.25
C THR A 141 8.36 9.53 -5.27
N PRO A 142 8.20 10.80 -5.70
CA PRO A 142 8.01 11.94 -4.81
C PRO A 142 6.85 11.74 -3.80
N THR A 143 5.88 10.89 -4.13
CA THR A 143 4.79 10.49 -3.23
C THR A 143 5.25 9.55 -2.11
N ASP A 144 6.30 8.75 -2.32
CA ASP A 144 6.89 7.91 -1.29
C ASP A 144 7.73 8.75 -0.31
N LEU A 145 8.42 9.78 -0.80
CA LEU A 145 9.02 10.84 0.03
C LEU A 145 7.94 11.50 0.89
N ARG A 146 6.86 11.98 0.25
CA ARG A 146 5.72 12.56 0.94
C ARG A 146 5.15 11.63 2.01
N ARG A 147 5.03 10.32 1.75
CA ARG A 147 4.55 9.36 2.75
C ARG A 147 5.55 9.08 3.87
N LEU A 148 6.85 9.10 3.58
CA LEU A 148 7.93 8.89 4.55
C LEU A 148 8.06 10.09 5.51
N PHE A 149 7.83 11.29 5.02
CA PHE A 149 7.92 12.53 5.79
C PHE A 149 6.57 12.95 6.42
N ASP A 150 5.42 12.75 5.75
CA ASP A 150 4.09 13.22 6.22
C ASP A 150 3.26 12.18 6.99
N GLY A 151 3.63 10.89 6.96
CA GLY A 151 2.78 9.82 7.51
C GLY A 151 2.80 9.78 9.05
N GLU A 152 1.64 9.92 9.68
CA GLU A 152 1.46 9.48 11.08
C GLU A 152 1.63 7.95 11.17
N ASN A 153 2.15 7.44 12.29
CA ASN A 153 2.30 5.99 12.57
C ASN A 153 3.35 5.22 11.73
N GLN A 154 4.45 5.86 11.38
CA GLN A 154 5.57 5.20 10.69
C GLN A 154 6.59 4.60 11.67
N ILE A 155 7.22 3.52 11.25
CA ILE A 155 8.31 2.86 11.96
C ILE A 155 9.49 2.76 10.99
N LEU A 156 10.62 3.36 11.37
CA LEU A 156 11.89 3.22 10.68
C LEU A 156 12.78 2.30 11.49
N PHE A 157 13.30 1.27 10.85
CA PHE A 157 14.15 0.27 11.49
C PHE A 157 15.47 0.16 10.71
N PRO A 158 16.46 1.00 11.04
CA PRO A 158 17.77 0.98 10.40
C PRO A 158 18.61 -0.21 10.86
N TYR A 159 19.43 -0.72 9.95
CA TYR A 159 20.42 -1.75 10.22
C TYR A 159 21.78 -1.31 9.72
N SER A 160 22.70 -1.21 10.67
CA SER A 160 24.04 -0.70 10.45
C SER A 160 25.07 -1.73 10.90
N GLU A 161 26.13 -1.89 10.13
CA GLU A 161 27.33 -2.64 10.52
C GLU A 161 28.53 -1.70 10.47
N ASN A 162 29.38 -1.75 11.50
CA ASN A 162 30.58 -0.88 11.62
C ASN A 162 30.28 0.63 11.47
N GLY A 163 29.10 1.08 11.88
CA GLY A 163 28.67 2.48 11.79
C GLY A 163 28.20 2.91 10.40
N GLN A 164 28.12 2.01 9.42
CA GLN A 164 27.55 2.24 8.10
C GLN A 164 26.12 1.68 8.03
N LEU A 165 25.16 2.48 7.60
CA LEU A 165 23.80 2.02 7.28
C LEU A 165 23.86 1.12 6.04
N ILE A 166 23.48 -0.15 6.18
CA ILE A 166 23.55 -1.15 5.11
C ILE A 166 22.20 -1.78 4.79
N GLY A 167 21.19 -1.57 5.63
CA GLY A 167 19.83 -2.06 5.40
C GLY A 167 18.80 -1.34 6.26
N GLY A 168 17.52 -1.50 5.94
CA GLY A 168 16.46 -0.79 6.63
C GLY A 168 15.06 -1.25 6.27
N ILE A 169 14.15 -1.21 7.25
CA ILE A 169 12.71 -1.44 7.06
C ILE A 169 11.95 -0.14 7.34
N TRP A 170 11.10 0.25 6.40
CA TRP A 170 10.05 1.23 6.61
C TRP A 170 8.72 0.50 6.74
N ALA A 171 8.08 0.65 7.89
CA ALA A 171 6.80 0.06 8.19
C ALA A 171 5.77 1.09 8.67
N ILE A 172 4.49 0.74 8.62
CA ILE A 172 3.36 1.61 8.92
C ILE A 172 2.38 0.82 9.79
N ASN A 173 1.94 1.38 10.92
CA ASN A 173 0.89 0.73 11.72
C ASN A 173 -0.45 0.77 10.98
N GLU A 174 -1.18 -0.34 11.02
CA GLU A 174 -2.52 -0.49 10.44
C GLU A 174 -3.45 -1.23 11.41
N GLY A 175 -4.74 -0.98 11.29
CA GLY A 175 -5.80 -1.63 12.05
C GLY A 175 -6.20 -0.89 13.31
N GLY A 176 -6.75 -1.62 14.29
CA GLY A 176 -7.35 -1.02 15.48
C GLY A 176 -8.61 -0.18 15.21
N LEU A 177 -9.28 -0.41 14.08
CA LEU A 177 -10.53 0.24 13.73
C LEU A 177 -11.70 -0.36 14.51
N ASP A 178 -12.69 0.45 14.86
CA ASP A 178 -13.90 -0.04 15.50
C ASP A 178 -14.72 -0.98 14.58
N ASN A 179 -15.60 -1.76 15.18
CA ASN A 179 -16.42 -2.72 14.45
C ASN A 179 -17.39 -2.02 13.47
N GLU A 180 -17.90 -0.83 13.78
CA GLU A 180 -18.84 -0.13 12.89
C GLU A 180 -18.17 0.27 11.57
N LEU A 181 -16.99 0.89 11.65
CA LEU A 181 -16.17 1.25 10.51
C LEU A 181 -15.72 0.02 9.74
N SER A 182 -15.31 -1.04 10.44
CA SER A 182 -14.93 -2.31 9.82
C SER A 182 -16.07 -2.91 8.99
N GLN A 183 -17.29 -2.92 9.54
CA GLN A 183 -18.48 -3.39 8.82
C GLN A 183 -18.84 -2.47 7.64
N ALA A 184 -18.66 -1.15 7.77
CA ALA A 184 -18.88 -0.21 6.66
C ALA A 184 -17.88 -0.40 5.52
N ILE A 185 -16.60 -0.70 5.83
CA ILE A 185 -15.59 -1.08 4.83
C ILE A 185 -15.99 -2.39 4.16
N TRP A 186 -16.37 -3.41 4.93
CA TRP A 186 -16.83 -4.69 4.38
C TRP A 186 -18.03 -4.53 3.45
N ARG A 187 -19.00 -3.68 3.81
CA ARG A 187 -20.18 -3.36 2.97
C ARG A 187 -19.84 -2.55 1.72
N GLY A 188 -18.65 -1.96 1.63
CA GLY A 188 -18.23 -1.09 0.52
C GLY A 188 -18.72 0.36 0.64
N GLU A 189 -19.18 0.79 1.82
CA GLU A 189 -19.74 2.12 2.06
C GLU A 189 -18.65 3.16 2.41
N ARG A 190 -17.53 2.69 2.95
CA ARG A 190 -16.43 3.54 3.44
C ARG A 190 -15.09 3.01 2.95
N ARG A 191 -14.19 3.93 2.63
CA ARG A 191 -12.78 3.67 2.32
C ARG A 191 -11.91 4.73 3.00
N PRO A 192 -11.61 4.58 4.30
CA PRO A 192 -10.81 5.55 5.03
C PRO A 192 -9.38 5.62 4.48
N GLN A 193 -8.68 6.71 4.76
CA GLN A 193 -7.26 6.85 4.41
C GLN A 193 -6.39 5.92 5.28
N GLY A 194 -5.30 5.40 4.73
CA GLY A 194 -4.42 4.43 5.42
C GLY A 194 -4.97 3.00 5.47
N ASN A 195 -4.38 2.15 6.32
CA ASN A 195 -4.86 0.78 6.58
C ASN A 195 -5.00 -0.10 5.33
N LEU A 196 -4.02 -0.05 4.42
CA LEU A 196 -4.13 -0.62 3.08
C LEU A 196 -4.44 -2.11 3.10
N VAL A 197 -3.62 -2.92 3.77
CA VAL A 197 -3.77 -4.37 3.76
C VAL A 197 -4.98 -4.77 4.59
N ALA A 198 -5.16 -4.15 5.77
CA ALA A 198 -6.29 -4.40 6.64
C ALA A 198 -7.65 -4.15 5.96
N GLN A 199 -7.82 -3.00 5.31
CA GLN A 199 -9.03 -2.68 4.54
C GLN A 199 -9.21 -3.59 3.31
N TYR A 200 -8.12 -3.94 2.63
CA TYR A 200 -8.19 -4.80 1.45
C TYR A 200 -8.65 -6.21 1.81
N LEU A 201 -8.10 -6.80 2.88
CA LEU A 201 -8.55 -8.10 3.39
C LEU A 201 -10.01 -8.05 3.87
N CYS A 202 -10.43 -6.94 4.46
CA CYS A 202 -11.83 -6.72 4.84
C CYS A 202 -12.77 -6.75 3.63
N TYR A 203 -12.50 -5.90 2.65
CA TYR A 203 -13.37 -5.74 1.49
C TYR A 203 -13.23 -6.90 0.51
N GLN A 204 -12.05 -7.10 -0.07
CA GLN A 204 -11.78 -8.11 -1.10
C GLN A 204 -11.67 -9.53 -0.52
N GLY A 205 -11.06 -9.67 0.65
CA GLY A 205 -10.85 -10.97 1.29
C GLY A 205 -12.09 -11.54 1.98
N ASN A 206 -13.16 -10.75 2.14
CA ASN A 206 -14.35 -11.10 2.93
C ASN A 206 -14.01 -11.45 4.39
N LEU A 207 -13.12 -10.66 5.00
CA LEU A 207 -12.63 -10.83 6.37
C LEU A 207 -12.95 -9.59 7.21
N PRO A 208 -14.21 -9.39 7.64
CA PRO A 208 -14.66 -8.17 8.32
C PRO A 208 -13.97 -7.88 9.67
N GLU A 209 -13.23 -8.84 10.24
CA GLU A 209 -12.41 -8.63 11.42
C GLU A 209 -11.02 -8.04 11.13
N ALA A 210 -10.54 -8.05 9.88
CA ALA A 210 -9.16 -7.67 9.54
C ALA A 210 -8.76 -6.25 10.02
N PRO A 211 -9.60 -5.21 9.85
CA PRO A 211 -9.30 -3.86 10.32
C PRO A 211 -9.36 -3.67 11.83
N GLN A 212 -9.97 -4.61 12.56
CA GLN A 212 -10.09 -4.54 14.02
C GLN A 212 -8.81 -5.02 14.73
N LEU A 213 -8.03 -5.88 14.06
CA LEU A 213 -6.74 -6.36 14.56
C LEU A 213 -5.68 -5.26 14.44
N TYR A 214 -4.73 -5.23 15.37
CA TYR A 214 -3.58 -4.33 15.24
C TYR A 214 -2.51 -5.01 14.38
N SER A 215 -1.97 -4.29 13.41
CA SER A 215 -1.00 -4.84 12.47
C SER A 215 0.05 -3.82 12.09
N ILE A 216 1.18 -4.31 11.58
CA ILE A 216 2.22 -3.47 11.02
C ILE A 216 2.46 -3.91 9.58
N ARG A 217 2.31 -2.99 8.62
CA ARG A 217 2.66 -3.25 7.23
C ARG A 217 4.08 -2.80 6.95
N ILE A 218 4.92 -3.72 6.51
CA ILE A 218 6.22 -3.37 5.92
C ILE A 218 5.95 -2.75 4.55
N SER A 219 6.20 -1.45 4.45
CA SER A 219 6.02 -0.65 3.25
C SER A 219 7.22 -0.79 2.31
N ARG A 220 8.43 -0.77 2.88
CA ARG A 220 9.68 -1.01 2.18
C ARG A 220 10.66 -1.78 3.06
N ILE A 221 11.47 -2.59 2.40
CA ILE A 221 12.69 -3.19 2.95
C ILE A 221 13.81 -2.97 1.94
N ALA A 222 14.95 -2.48 2.39
CA ALA A 222 16.10 -2.18 1.56
C ALA A 222 17.35 -2.80 2.16
N VAL A 223 18.23 -3.27 1.29
CA VAL A 223 19.61 -3.65 1.60
C VAL A 223 20.48 -3.06 0.50
N GLU A 224 21.58 -2.42 0.91
CA GLU A 224 22.58 -1.87 -0.01
C GLU A 224 22.98 -2.91 -1.08
N PRO A 225 23.04 -2.56 -2.38
CA PRO A 225 23.26 -3.52 -3.47
C PRO A 225 24.45 -4.45 -3.28
N HIS A 226 25.57 -3.93 -2.77
CA HIS A 226 26.80 -4.70 -2.50
C HIS A 226 26.65 -5.75 -1.40
N PHE A 227 25.63 -5.61 -0.54
CA PHE A 227 25.33 -6.48 0.59
C PHE A 227 24.11 -7.39 0.35
N GLN A 228 23.49 -7.32 -0.83
CA GLN A 228 22.38 -8.20 -1.21
C GLN A 228 22.84 -9.67 -1.35
N ASN A 229 21.89 -10.60 -1.25
CA ASN A 229 22.11 -12.05 -1.32
C ASN A 229 23.03 -12.66 -0.24
N GLN A 230 23.38 -11.90 0.81
CA GLN A 230 24.17 -12.38 1.95
C GLN A 230 23.31 -12.74 3.17
N GLY A 231 21.98 -12.79 3.02
CA GLY A 231 21.04 -13.11 4.11
C GLY A 231 20.65 -11.93 5.01
N ILE A 232 21.23 -10.74 4.80
CA ILE A 232 20.95 -9.53 5.60
C ILE A 232 19.47 -9.18 5.62
N GLY A 233 18.78 -9.23 4.48
CA GLY A 233 17.34 -8.94 4.43
C GLY A 233 16.50 -9.87 5.30
N LYS A 234 16.85 -11.16 5.39
CA LYS A 234 16.14 -12.12 6.26
C LYS A 234 16.42 -11.85 7.74
N ARG A 235 17.68 -11.52 8.07
CA ARG A 235 18.08 -11.14 9.43
C ARG A 235 17.35 -9.87 9.87
N LEU A 236 17.29 -8.87 9.00
CA LEU A 236 16.58 -7.61 9.23
C LEU A 236 15.11 -7.85 9.56
N ILE A 237 14.43 -8.72 8.81
CA ILE A 237 13.05 -9.11 9.08
C ILE A 237 12.92 -9.86 10.42
N SER A 238 13.83 -10.79 10.71
CA SER A 238 13.82 -11.52 11.98
C SER A 238 13.98 -10.57 13.18
N ASP A 239 14.95 -9.66 13.12
CA ASP A 239 15.23 -8.69 14.18
C ASP A 239 14.05 -7.73 14.36
N PHE A 240 13.45 -7.27 13.25
CA PHE A 240 12.25 -6.46 13.26
C PHE A 240 11.07 -7.20 13.92
N ILE A 241 10.79 -8.43 13.52
CA ILE A 241 9.73 -9.27 14.11
C ILE A 241 9.97 -9.43 15.61
N LEU A 242 11.20 -9.72 16.03
CA LEU A 242 11.55 -9.87 17.45
C LEU A 242 11.33 -8.60 18.25
N GLN A 243 11.69 -7.43 17.70
CA GLN A 243 11.45 -6.15 18.36
C GLN A 243 9.96 -5.86 18.50
N ILE A 244 9.18 -6.02 17.44
CA ILE A 244 7.73 -5.82 17.47
C ILE A 244 7.06 -6.79 18.46
N SER A 245 7.51 -8.05 18.49
CA SER A 245 6.97 -9.07 19.41
C SER A 245 7.18 -8.74 20.89
N LYS A 246 8.18 -7.91 21.22
CA LYS A 246 8.48 -7.48 22.59
C LYS A 246 7.68 -6.26 23.04
N GLN A 247 6.98 -5.58 22.12
CA GLN A 247 6.16 -4.41 22.47
C GLN A 247 5.05 -4.81 23.44
N LYS A 248 4.85 -4.01 24.49
CA LYS A 248 3.90 -4.33 25.56
C LYS A 248 2.45 -4.00 25.18
N GLN A 249 2.20 -2.85 24.56
CA GLN A 249 0.88 -2.40 24.11
C GLN A 249 1.01 -1.29 23.02
N PRO A 250 0.06 -1.19 22.06
CA PRO A 250 -0.89 -2.25 21.73
C PRO A 250 -0.15 -3.49 21.20
N LEU A 251 -0.64 -4.68 21.53
CA LEU A 251 -0.08 -5.91 20.97
C LEU A 251 -0.37 -5.94 19.46
N VAL A 252 0.67 -6.12 18.66
CA VAL A 252 0.55 -6.29 17.22
C VAL A 252 0.16 -7.73 16.92
N ASP A 253 -1.00 -7.95 16.31
CA ASP A 253 -1.52 -9.28 16.00
C ASP A 253 -0.77 -9.94 14.85
N PHE A 254 -0.44 -9.19 13.80
CA PHE A 254 0.33 -9.68 12.66
C PHE A 254 1.13 -8.58 11.94
N ILE A 255 2.18 -8.99 11.23
CA ILE A 255 2.91 -8.13 10.29
C ILE A 255 2.44 -8.47 8.87
N SER A 256 2.34 -7.48 7.99
CA SER A 256 1.90 -7.66 6.60
C SER A 256 2.86 -7.06 5.59
N VAL A 257 2.80 -7.58 4.37
CA VAL A 257 3.47 -7.02 3.20
C VAL A 257 2.50 -6.98 2.02
N SER A 258 2.70 -6.00 1.14
CA SER A 258 2.06 -5.96 -0.19
C SER A 258 3.10 -5.55 -1.22
N PHE A 259 3.28 -6.38 -2.25
CA PHE A 259 4.34 -6.21 -3.24
C PHE A 259 3.91 -6.74 -4.61
N GLY A 260 4.47 -6.20 -5.69
CA GLY A 260 4.31 -6.76 -7.04
C GLY A 260 4.88 -8.17 -7.11
N GLN A 261 4.03 -9.15 -7.42
CA GLN A 261 4.34 -10.57 -7.29
C GLN A 261 5.38 -11.01 -8.32
N THR A 262 6.52 -11.48 -7.81
CA THR A 262 7.54 -12.25 -8.55
C THR A 262 7.87 -13.52 -7.78
N GLU A 263 8.40 -14.55 -8.44
CA GLU A 263 8.82 -15.79 -7.78
C GLU A 263 9.88 -15.52 -6.72
N ALA A 264 10.87 -14.66 -7.03
CA ALA A 264 11.96 -14.30 -6.13
C ALA A 264 11.47 -13.61 -4.85
N LEU A 265 10.61 -12.59 -4.96
CA LEU A 265 10.07 -11.89 -3.79
C LEU A 265 9.13 -12.77 -2.98
N THR A 266 8.28 -13.56 -3.66
CA THR A 266 7.39 -14.51 -2.97
C THR A 266 8.20 -15.52 -2.16
N TYR A 267 9.25 -16.09 -2.75
CA TYR A 267 10.16 -17.00 -2.05
C TYR A 267 10.87 -16.32 -0.88
N PHE A 268 11.38 -15.09 -1.05
CA PHE A 268 12.00 -14.32 0.03
C PHE A 268 11.07 -14.20 1.25
N TRP A 269 9.83 -13.76 1.05
CA TRP A 269 8.86 -13.58 2.13
C TRP A 269 8.45 -14.91 2.78
N GLN A 270 8.28 -15.97 1.99
CA GLN A 270 8.03 -17.33 2.52
C GLN A 270 9.18 -17.81 3.41
N GLN A 271 10.43 -17.55 3.01
CA GLN A 271 11.61 -17.90 3.83
C GLN A 271 11.72 -17.07 5.11
N CYS A 272 11.08 -15.91 5.17
CA CYS A 272 10.91 -15.11 6.38
C CYS A 272 9.71 -15.55 7.23
N GLY A 273 8.99 -16.61 6.82
CA GLY A 273 7.84 -17.17 7.54
C GLY A 273 6.51 -16.49 7.24
N PHE A 274 6.43 -15.62 6.22
CA PHE A 274 5.16 -15.01 5.81
C PHE A 274 4.32 -16.00 5.01
N GLU A 275 3.00 -15.94 5.20
CA GLU A 275 2.02 -16.78 4.54
C GLU A 275 1.23 -15.99 3.49
N LEU A 276 1.10 -16.52 2.27
CA LEU A 276 0.32 -15.89 1.20
C LEU A 276 -1.18 -15.97 1.49
N VAL A 277 -1.84 -14.82 1.52
CA VAL A 277 -3.27 -14.71 1.86
C VAL A 277 -4.11 -13.98 0.81
N GLN A 278 -3.49 -13.34 -0.18
CA GLN A 278 -4.23 -12.66 -1.24
C GLN A 278 -3.35 -12.36 -2.46
N ILE A 279 -3.96 -12.39 -3.63
CA ILE A 279 -3.42 -11.82 -4.88
C ILE A 279 -4.47 -10.87 -5.44
N THR A 280 -4.06 -9.67 -5.88
CA THR A 280 -5.00 -8.68 -6.44
C THR A 280 -5.50 -9.12 -7.82
N PRO A 281 -6.75 -8.79 -8.19
CA PRO A 281 -7.31 -9.19 -9.48
C PRO A 281 -6.81 -8.35 -10.66
N ASN A 282 -6.27 -7.17 -10.37
CA ASN A 282 -5.76 -6.25 -11.37
C ASN A 282 -4.24 -6.17 -11.24
N LYS A 283 -3.57 -6.14 -12.38
CA LYS A 283 -2.16 -5.81 -12.46
C LYS A 283 -1.96 -4.34 -12.10
N GLU A 284 -0.90 -4.04 -11.36
CA GLU A 284 -0.50 -2.66 -11.13
C GLU A 284 -0.12 -2.03 -12.46
N ALA A 285 -0.67 -0.84 -12.74
CA ALA A 285 -0.46 -0.13 -14.00
C ALA A 285 1.02 0.11 -14.31
N SER A 286 1.85 0.22 -13.27
CA SER A 286 3.26 0.53 -13.44
C SER A 286 4.22 -0.65 -13.45
N SER A 287 3.88 -1.77 -12.81
CA SER A 287 4.78 -2.94 -12.71
C SER A 287 4.33 -4.08 -13.63
N GLY A 288 3.06 -4.06 -14.08
CA GLY A 288 2.48 -5.15 -14.87
C GLY A 288 2.27 -6.45 -14.08
N TYR A 289 2.65 -6.48 -12.80
CA TYR A 289 2.45 -7.61 -11.89
C TYR A 289 1.15 -7.48 -11.11
N TYR A 290 0.55 -8.61 -10.75
CA TYR A 290 -0.46 -8.65 -9.68
C TYR A 290 0.23 -8.40 -8.34
N SER A 291 -0.40 -7.70 -7.41
CA SER A 291 0.15 -7.52 -6.07
C SER A 291 -0.19 -8.75 -5.22
N ALA A 292 0.81 -9.33 -4.57
CA ALA A 292 0.62 -10.35 -3.54
C ALA A 292 0.56 -9.69 -2.16
N MET A 293 -0.26 -10.23 -1.26
CA MET A 293 -0.25 -9.88 0.16
C MET A 293 0.06 -11.11 1.00
N MET A 294 1.02 -10.95 1.91
CA MET A 294 1.45 -12.02 2.82
C MET A 294 1.48 -11.53 4.25
N LEU A 295 1.21 -12.41 5.21
CA LEU A 295 1.10 -12.10 6.63
C LEU A 295 2.02 -12.97 7.48
N TYR A 296 2.57 -12.40 8.56
CA TYR A 296 3.29 -13.11 9.62
C TYR A 296 2.54 -12.95 10.95
N PRO A 297 2.03 -14.03 11.56
CA PRO A 297 1.26 -13.93 12.80
C PRO A 297 2.16 -13.76 14.03
N LEU A 298 1.74 -12.93 14.98
CA LEU A 298 2.47 -12.68 16.24
C LEU A 298 1.67 -13.17 17.46
N THR A 299 0.42 -12.73 17.60
CA THR A 299 -0.46 -13.13 18.72
C THR A 299 -1.29 -14.37 18.37
N GLU A 300 -1.92 -14.98 19.36
CA GLU A 300 -2.89 -16.07 19.11
C GLU A 300 -4.07 -15.62 18.25
N LYS A 301 -4.55 -14.37 18.43
CA LYS A 301 -5.57 -13.77 17.56
C LYS A 301 -5.05 -13.65 16.12
N GLY A 302 -3.82 -13.16 15.95
CA GLY A 302 -3.15 -13.09 14.66
C GLY A 302 -3.01 -14.45 13.98
N LYS A 303 -2.57 -15.49 14.71
CA LYS A 303 -2.45 -16.86 14.19
C LYS A 303 -3.79 -17.40 13.68
N GLN A 304 -4.86 -17.21 14.44
CA GLN A 304 -6.21 -17.61 14.03
C GLN A 304 -6.66 -16.87 12.78
N PHE A 305 -6.41 -15.56 12.73
CA PHE A 305 -6.75 -14.71 11.58
C PHE A 305 -5.97 -15.09 10.32
N VAL A 306 -4.64 -15.23 10.39
CA VAL A 306 -3.80 -15.60 9.24
C VAL A 306 -4.22 -16.96 8.68
N LYS A 307 -4.49 -17.94 9.56
CA LYS A 307 -5.02 -19.24 9.14
C LYS A 307 -6.37 -19.12 8.44
N LYS A 308 -7.29 -18.30 8.96
CA LYS A 308 -8.59 -18.03 8.32
C LYS A 308 -8.41 -17.39 6.94
N ALA A 309 -7.56 -16.38 6.84
CA ALA A 309 -7.27 -15.67 5.60
C ALA A 309 -6.66 -16.60 4.54
N GLN A 310 -5.70 -17.43 4.92
CA GLN A 310 -5.09 -18.43 4.05
C GLN A 310 -6.10 -19.47 3.56
N MET A 311 -6.98 -19.96 4.44
CA MET A 311 -8.05 -20.90 4.06
C MET A 311 -9.04 -20.27 3.08
N GLN A 312 -9.48 -19.03 3.35
CA GLN A 312 -10.40 -18.29 2.49
C GLN A 312 -9.78 -18.03 1.10
N PHE A 313 -8.52 -17.60 1.08
CA PHE A 313 -7.77 -17.40 -0.17
C PHE A 313 -7.58 -18.70 -0.93
N SER A 314 -7.18 -19.78 -0.26
CA SER A 314 -6.98 -21.09 -0.90
C SER A 314 -8.26 -21.62 -1.56
N ARG A 315 -9.43 -21.38 -0.94
CA ARG A 315 -10.72 -21.71 -1.55
C ARG A 315 -11.03 -20.83 -2.75
N ASN A 316 -10.76 -19.52 -2.66
CA ASN A 316 -11.12 -18.54 -3.69
C ASN A 316 -10.19 -18.54 -4.89
N GLN A 317 -8.88 -18.71 -4.68
CA GLN A 317 -7.87 -18.63 -5.75
C GLN A 317 -8.11 -19.64 -6.87
N ALA A 318 -8.69 -20.80 -6.56
CA ALA A 318 -9.04 -21.80 -7.56
C ALA A 318 -10.15 -21.33 -8.52
N LEU A 319 -10.98 -20.37 -8.09
CA LEU A 319 -12.12 -19.88 -8.85
C LEU A 319 -11.82 -18.62 -9.64
N LEU A 320 -10.79 -17.86 -9.27
CA LEU A 320 -10.48 -16.53 -9.79
C LEU A 320 -9.82 -16.60 -11.19
N PRO A 321 -10.29 -15.79 -12.17
CA PRO A 321 -9.85 -15.89 -13.57
C PRO A 321 -8.39 -15.47 -13.78
N HIS A 322 -7.87 -14.57 -12.93
CA HIS A 322 -6.51 -14.05 -13.04
C HIS A 322 -5.45 -14.99 -12.42
N ILE A 323 -5.87 -16.04 -11.70
CA ILE A 323 -4.97 -17.00 -11.06
C ILE A 323 -5.01 -18.30 -11.87
N GLN A 324 -4.07 -18.44 -12.80
CA GLN A 324 -3.94 -19.65 -13.62
C GLN A 324 -3.40 -20.81 -12.78
N ASN A 325 -4.29 -21.54 -12.11
CA ASN A 325 -3.96 -22.85 -11.56
C ASN A 325 -4.28 -23.90 -12.60
N GLY A 326 -3.25 -24.39 -13.31
CA GLY A 326 -3.39 -25.46 -14.30
C GLY A 326 -4.25 -26.61 -13.77
N ASN A 327 -5.44 -26.77 -14.34
CA ASN A 327 -6.33 -27.94 -14.24
C ASN A 327 -6.45 -28.62 -12.86
N GLN A 328 -6.34 -27.90 -11.74
CA GLN A 328 -6.69 -28.48 -10.44
C GLN A 328 -8.20 -28.66 -10.39
N LYS A 329 -8.65 -29.88 -10.08
CA LYS A 329 -10.06 -30.30 -10.03
C LYS A 329 -10.90 -29.28 -9.24
N MET A 330 -11.55 -28.38 -9.99
CA MET A 330 -12.41 -27.30 -9.51
C MET A 330 -13.46 -27.79 -8.50
N THR A 331 -13.89 -29.05 -8.65
CA THR A 331 -15.00 -29.67 -7.93
C THR A 331 -14.87 -29.66 -6.41
N LYS A 332 -13.66 -29.66 -5.83
CA LYS A 332 -13.48 -29.63 -4.38
C LYS A 332 -13.91 -28.30 -3.74
N TYR A 333 -13.84 -27.19 -4.47
CA TYR A 333 -14.03 -25.83 -3.94
C TYR A 333 -15.37 -25.20 -4.34
N LEU A 334 -16.29 -25.97 -4.94
CA LEU A 334 -17.57 -25.47 -5.44
C LEU A 334 -18.66 -25.35 -4.36
N LYS A 335 -18.51 -26.03 -3.22
CA LYS A 335 -19.51 -26.00 -2.14
C LYS A 335 -19.49 -24.65 -1.42
N LEU A 336 -20.66 -24.03 -1.30
CA LEU A 336 -20.88 -22.83 -0.47
C LEU A 336 -20.68 -23.16 1.02
N ASP A 337 -20.05 -22.25 1.74
CA ASP A 337 -20.00 -22.26 3.20
C ASP A 337 -20.58 -20.96 3.80
N LYS A 338 -20.45 -20.82 5.13
CA LYS A 338 -20.96 -19.65 5.84
C LYS A 338 -20.32 -18.33 5.38
N THR A 339 -19.04 -18.34 4.98
CA THR A 339 -18.38 -17.10 4.52
C THR A 339 -18.88 -16.71 3.14
N ASP A 340 -19.17 -17.68 2.27
CA ASP A 340 -19.81 -17.44 0.98
C ASP A 340 -21.20 -16.84 1.14
N TRP A 341 -22.03 -17.39 2.02
CA TRP A 341 -23.36 -16.85 2.27
C TRP A 341 -23.32 -15.42 2.82
N HIS A 342 -22.36 -15.12 3.71
CA HIS A 342 -22.15 -13.76 4.20
C HIS A 342 -21.75 -12.79 3.06
N ASP A 343 -20.84 -13.19 2.17
CA ASP A 343 -20.43 -12.39 1.01
C ASP A 343 -21.61 -12.15 0.05
N LEU A 344 -22.40 -13.19 -0.23
CA LEU A 344 -23.61 -13.12 -1.06
C LEU A 344 -24.66 -12.20 -0.46
N TYR A 345 -24.83 -12.21 0.87
CA TYR A 345 -25.69 -11.26 1.56
C TYR A 345 -25.22 -9.82 1.33
N GLY A 346 -23.92 -9.55 1.49
CA GLY A 346 -23.37 -8.22 1.23
C GLY A 346 -23.42 -7.81 -0.25
N PHE A 347 -23.31 -8.75 -1.19
CA PHE A 347 -23.58 -8.49 -2.61
C PHE A 347 -25.04 -8.13 -2.85
N ALA A 348 -25.97 -8.83 -2.21
CA ALA A 348 -27.40 -8.65 -2.38
C ALA A 348 -27.93 -7.34 -1.76
N TYR A 349 -27.50 -7.04 -0.52
CA TYR A 349 -28.09 -5.98 0.32
C TYR A 349 -27.15 -4.80 0.59
N ALA A 350 -25.85 -4.90 0.29
CA ALA A 350 -24.87 -3.83 0.52
C ALA A 350 -24.15 -3.42 -0.79
N GLN A 351 -23.10 -2.61 -0.70
CA GLN A 351 -22.38 -2.06 -1.86
C GLN A 351 -21.21 -2.93 -2.34
N ARG A 352 -21.18 -4.23 -1.98
CA ARG A 352 -20.13 -5.16 -2.42
C ARG A 352 -20.18 -5.37 -3.94
N SER A 353 -19.04 -5.22 -4.59
CA SER A 353 -18.96 -5.33 -6.05
C SER A 353 -19.01 -6.79 -6.54
N PHE A 354 -19.43 -7.00 -7.79
CA PHE A 354 -19.37 -8.31 -8.44
C PHE A 354 -17.96 -8.92 -8.42
N GLN A 355 -16.92 -8.10 -8.59
CA GLN A 355 -15.53 -8.57 -8.62
C GLN A 355 -15.08 -9.13 -7.27
N VAL A 356 -15.51 -8.49 -6.18
CA VAL A 356 -15.20 -8.91 -4.82
C VAL A 356 -15.93 -10.22 -4.50
N SER A 357 -17.21 -10.30 -4.88
CA SER A 357 -18.03 -11.48 -4.63
C SER A 357 -17.95 -12.55 -5.71
N TYR A 358 -16.98 -12.46 -6.62
CA TYR A 358 -16.88 -13.32 -7.80
C TYR A 358 -16.80 -14.80 -7.44
N ALA A 359 -15.97 -15.17 -6.45
CA ALA A 359 -15.79 -16.56 -6.05
C ALA A 359 -17.07 -17.15 -5.46
N SER A 360 -17.76 -16.42 -4.58
CA SER A 360 -19.01 -16.87 -3.96
C SER A 360 -20.17 -16.89 -4.96
N LEU A 361 -20.24 -15.93 -5.89
CA LEU A 361 -21.20 -15.94 -7.01
C LEU A 361 -20.95 -17.10 -7.98
N LYS A 362 -19.67 -17.44 -8.24
CA LYS A 362 -19.31 -18.61 -9.04
C LYS A 362 -19.74 -19.90 -8.32
N ARG A 363 -19.49 -20.05 -7.01
CA ARG A 363 -20.04 -21.20 -6.26
C ARG A 363 -21.56 -21.26 -6.34
N LEU A 364 -22.24 -20.12 -6.22
CA LEU A 364 -23.70 -20.03 -6.29
C LEU A 364 -24.23 -20.44 -7.67
N TYR A 365 -23.60 -20.01 -8.78
CA TYR A 365 -23.95 -20.50 -10.12
C TYR A 365 -23.89 -22.02 -10.18
N TRP A 366 -22.82 -22.63 -9.64
CA TRP A 366 -22.63 -24.09 -9.75
C TRP A 366 -23.67 -24.87 -8.95
N GLN A 367 -24.26 -24.23 -7.93
CA GLN A 367 -25.38 -24.78 -7.17
C GLN A 367 -26.75 -24.55 -7.86
N TYR A 368 -26.93 -23.46 -8.59
CA TYR A 368 -28.18 -23.07 -9.25
C TYR A 368 -28.00 -22.72 -10.75
N PRO A 369 -27.43 -23.60 -11.59
CA PRO A 369 -26.99 -23.23 -12.94
C PRO A 369 -28.11 -22.72 -13.85
N GLU A 370 -29.32 -23.25 -13.72
CA GLU A 370 -30.49 -22.81 -14.50
C GLU A 370 -30.88 -21.35 -14.22
N GLN A 371 -30.82 -20.94 -12.95
CA GLN A 371 -31.17 -19.56 -12.53
C GLN A 371 -30.10 -18.54 -12.97
N PHE A 372 -28.86 -18.99 -13.17
CA PHE A 372 -27.72 -18.15 -13.57
C PHE A 372 -27.23 -18.42 -15.00
N SER A 373 -28.09 -18.95 -15.87
CA SER A 373 -27.73 -19.33 -17.25
C SER A 373 -27.07 -18.18 -18.05
N ALA A 374 -27.49 -16.93 -17.84
CA ALA A 374 -26.90 -15.75 -18.47
C ALA A 374 -25.54 -15.31 -17.87
N MET A 375 -25.05 -15.96 -16.81
CA MET A 375 -23.67 -15.83 -16.30
C MET A 375 -22.73 -16.91 -16.81
N LYS A 376 -23.22 -17.89 -17.57
CA LYS A 376 -22.43 -19.01 -18.08
C LYS A 376 -21.16 -18.57 -18.82
N GLY A 377 -21.29 -17.61 -19.72
CA GLY A 377 -20.16 -17.05 -20.46
C GLY A 377 -19.10 -16.42 -19.55
N ILE A 378 -19.52 -15.71 -18.51
CA ILE A 378 -18.62 -15.05 -17.55
C ILE A 378 -17.87 -16.08 -16.71
N PHE A 379 -18.56 -17.09 -16.17
CA PHE A 379 -17.91 -18.00 -15.21
C PHE A 379 -17.21 -19.20 -15.83
N GLU A 380 -17.66 -19.68 -16.99
CA GLU A 380 -17.07 -20.83 -17.70
C GLU A 380 -16.07 -20.41 -18.78
N ARG A 381 -16.27 -19.24 -19.41
CA ARG A 381 -15.46 -18.76 -20.54
C ARG A 381 -14.77 -17.41 -20.31
N GLU A 382 -14.92 -16.85 -19.11
CA GLU A 382 -14.30 -15.58 -18.72
C GLU A 382 -14.66 -14.40 -19.66
N GLU A 383 -15.88 -14.45 -20.22
CA GLU A 383 -16.39 -13.37 -21.07
C GLU A 383 -16.56 -12.07 -20.27
N PRO A 384 -16.36 -10.90 -20.91
CA PRO A 384 -16.55 -9.62 -20.27
C PRO A 384 -17.99 -9.41 -19.81
N LEU A 385 -18.17 -8.56 -18.79
CA LEU A 385 -19.50 -8.14 -18.36
C LEU A 385 -20.25 -7.43 -19.50
N PRO A 386 -21.58 -7.57 -19.58
CA PRO A 386 -22.38 -6.96 -20.65
C PRO A 386 -22.41 -5.43 -20.53
N ASN A 387 -22.62 -4.76 -21.68
CA ASN A 387 -22.65 -3.30 -21.80
C ASN A 387 -23.65 -2.62 -20.84
N ASN A 388 -24.81 -3.24 -20.59
CA ASN A 388 -25.82 -2.74 -19.63
C ASN A 388 -25.51 -3.14 -18.17
N LYS A 389 -24.27 -2.93 -17.73
CA LYS A 389 -23.73 -3.43 -16.46
C LYS A 389 -24.59 -3.09 -15.24
N LYS A 390 -25.14 -1.88 -15.15
CA LYS A 390 -25.95 -1.45 -13.99
C LYS A 390 -27.26 -2.24 -13.86
N GLN A 391 -28.03 -2.36 -14.95
CA GLN A 391 -29.28 -3.11 -14.95
C GLN A 391 -29.03 -4.60 -14.72
N TRP A 392 -27.98 -5.13 -15.35
CA TRP A 392 -27.54 -6.50 -15.16
C TRP A 392 -27.19 -6.79 -13.70
N LEU A 393 -26.36 -5.95 -13.06
CA LEU A 393 -26.01 -6.11 -11.65
C LEU A 393 -27.24 -6.05 -10.73
N ASN A 394 -28.17 -5.12 -10.97
CA ASN A 394 -29.39 -5.01 -10.18
C ASN A 394 -30.28 -6.25 -10.29
N HIS A 395 -30.40 -6.82 -11.49
CA HIS A 395 -31.14 -8.05 -11.71
C HIS A 395 -30.56 -9.20 -10.87
N TYR A 396 -29.25 -9.42 -10.94
CA TYR A 396 -28.62 -10.52 -10.20
C TYR A 396 -28.55 -10.29 -8.71
N ARG A 397 -28.46 -9.04 -8.24
CA ARG A 397 -28.65 -8.72 -6.82
C ARG A 397 -30.03 -9.17 -6.35
N THR A 398 -31.08 -8.85 -7.11
CA THR A 398 -32.46 -9.28 -6.80
C THR A 398 -32.60 -10.80 -6.84
N LEU A 399 -31.95 -11.49 -7.78
CA LEU A 399 -31.95 -12.95 -7.83
C LEU A 399 -31.29 -13.57 -6.58
N VAL A 400 -30.11 -13.08 -6.20
CA VAL A 400 -29.42 -13.55 -5.00
C VAL A 400 -30.25 -13.28 -3.73
N GLN A 401 -30.95 -12.14 -3.65
CA GLN A 401 -31.88 -11.85 -2.54
C GLN A 401 -32.97 -12.92 -2.41
N LYS A 402 -33.57 -13.37 -3.52
CA LYS A 402 -34.59 -14.43 -3.51
C LYS A 402 -34.03 -15.75 -3.01
N ILE A 403 -32.86 -16.15 -3.50
CA ILE A 403 -32.20 -17.40 -3.09
C ILE A 403 -31.85 -17.37 -1.60
N LEU A 404 -31.39 -16.23 -1.08
CA LEU A 404 -31.12 -16.05 0.35
C LEU A 404 -32.39 -16.26 1.19
N GLN A 405 -33.51 -15.64 0.79
CA GLN A 405 -34.79 -15.81 1.47
C GLN A 405 -35.30 -17.26 1.47
N GLU A 406 -35.02 -18.03 0.41
CA GLU A 406 -35.39 -19.44 0.30
C GLU A 406 -34.50 -20.37 1.16
N ASN A 407 -33.28 -19.96 1.51
CA ASN A 407 -32.34 -20.76 2.33
C ASN A 407 -32.34 -20.38 3.82
N ASP A 408 -32.88 -19.21 4.18
CA ASP A 408 -33.03 -18.76 5.57
C ASP A 408 -34.32 -19.28 6.26
N GLY A 409 -35.21 -19.95 5.51
CA GLY A 409 -36.39 -20.66 6.02
C GLY A 409 -36.15 -22.16 6.14
#